data_AF-A0AAP5Q409-F1
#
_entry.id   AF-A0AAP5Q409-F1
#
_cell.length_a   1.000
_cell.length_b   1.000
_cell.length_c   1.000
_cell.angle_alpha   90.00
_cell.angle_beta   90.00
_cell.angle_gamma   90.00
#
_symmetry.space_group_name_H-M   'P 1'
#
loop_
_entity.id
_entity.type
_entity.pdbx_description
1 polymer ?
#
loop_
_entity_poly.entity_id
_entity_poly.type
_entity_poly.pdbx_seq_one_letter_code
_entity_poly.pdbx_strand_id
1 'polypeptide(L)'
;MISRYTPLEIPRWRESKGLRRLLAASERVLPLRKPSDFARREIVQFILSASGGLTVEISTMLNNAAELAIRNGDELIDMTHLEHVCRTTQ
;
A
#
# COMPACT_ATOMS: atom_id res chain seq x y z
N MET A 1 -31.05 2.71 -23.50
CA MET A 1 -31.12 3.40 -22.19
C MET A 1 -29.82 4.15 -22.00
N ILE A 2 -29.86 5.48 -21.82
CA ILE A 2 -28.67 6.32 -21.62
C ILE A 2 -28.48 6.45 -20.11
N SER A 3 -27.32 6.07 -19.58
CA SER A 3 -27.02 6.17 -18.14
C SER A 3 -27.10 7.63 -17.68
N ARG A 4 -27.78 7.90 -16.56
CA ARG A 4 -27.85 9.24 -15.92
C ARG A 4 -26.58 9.60 -15.14
N TYR A 5 -25.65 8.66 -15.02
CA TYR A 5 -24.39 8.86 -14.31
C TYR A 5 -23.27 9.15 -15.30
N THR A 6 -22.63 10.30 -15.14
CA THR A 6 -21.36 10.59 -15.80
C THR A 6 -20.27 9.78 -15.11
N PRO A 7 -19.50 8.94 -15.84
CA PRO A 7 -18.36 8.24 -15.27
C PRO A 7 -17.36 9.26 -14.72
N LEU A 8 -17.02 9.13 -13.44
CA LEU A 8 -15.91 9.86 -12.84
C LEU A 8 -14.74 8.89 -12.70
N GLU A 9 -13.69 9.11 -13.48
CA GLU A 9 -12.48 8.32 -13.38
C GLU A 9 -11.66 8.79 -12.19
N ILE A 10 -11.36 7.87 -11.27
CA ILE A 10 -10.43 8.16 -10.18
C ILE A 10 -9.00 7.98 -10.72
N PRO A 11 -8.17 9.03 -10.71
CA PRO A 11 -6.81 8.92 -11.23
C PRO A 11 -6.00 7.95 -10.38
N ARG A 12 -5.12 7.20 -11.04
CA ARG A 12 -4.13 6.36 -10.36
C ARG A 12 -3.19 7.23 -9.53
N TRP A 13 -2.78 6.70 -8.39
CA TRP A 13 -1.76 7.31 -7.56
C TRP A 13 -0.44 7.43 -8.32
N ARG A 14 0.27 8.50 -8.02
CA ARG A 14 1.62 8.79 -8.50
C ARG A 14 2.48 9.19 -7.31
N GLU A 15 3.80 9.23 -7.51
CA GLU A 15 4.69 9.74 -6.47
C GLU A 15 4.33 11.20 -6.17
N SER A 16 3.65 11.41 -5.04
CA SER A 16 3.04 12.68 -4.68
C SER A 16 2.95 12.79 -3.16
N LYS A 17 2.82 14.03 -2.67
CA LYS A 17 2.59 14.27 -1.24
C LYS A 17 1.29 13.60 -0.74
N GLY A 18 0.28 13.49 -1.61
CA GLY A 18 -0.98 12.82 -1.31
C GLY A 18 -0.79 11.33 -1.03
N LEU A 19 -0.04 10.62 -1.89
CA LEU A 19 0.28 9.22 -1.66
C LEU A 19 1.08 9.01 -0.39
N ARG A 20 2.10 9.84 -0.13
CA ARG A 20 2.88 9.74 1.11
C ARG A 20 2.01 9.94 2.35
N ARG A 21 1.01 10.83 2.27
CA ARG A 21 0.04 11.03 3.35
C ARG A 21 -0.91 9.84 3.52
N LEU A 22 -1.32 9.21 2.42
CA LEU A 22 -2.11 7.98 2.46
C LEU A 22 -1.33 6.87 3.19
N LEU A 23 -0.06 6.64 2.80
CA LEU A 23 0.79 5.62 3.40
C LEU A 23 1.04 5.88 4.90
N ALA A 24 1.32 7.12 5.27
CA ALA A 24 1.47 7.50 6.68
C ALA A 24 0.16 7.33 7.48
N ALA A 25 -1.00 7.53 6.85
CA ALA A 25 -2.29 7.26 7.49
C ALA A 25 -2.52 5.75 7.65
N SER A 26 -2.16 4.95 6.65
CA SER A 26 -2.22 3.49 6.73
C SER A 26 -1.36 2.96 7.87
N GLU A 27 -0.15 3.48 8.08
CA GLU A 27 0.72 3.10 9.20
C GLU A 27 0.04 3.22 10.57
N ARG A 28 -0.81 4.22 10.74
CA ARG A 28 -1.52 4.49 12.01
C ARG A 28 -2.74 3.59 12.21
N VAL A 29 -3.27 3.02 11.13
CA VAL A 29 -4.46 2.16 11.13
C VAL A 29 -4.07 0.69 11.17
N LEU A 30 -2.92 0.33 10.59
CA LEU A 30 -2.40 -1.03 10.62
C LEU A 30 -2.08 -1.43 12.07
N PRO A 31 -2.43 -2.67 12.49
CA PRO A 31 -2.23 -3.14 13.85
C PRO A 31 -0.77 -3.58 14.11
N LEU A 32 0.19 -2.71 13.81
CA LEU A 32 1.62 -2.96 14.01
C LEU A 32 2.12 -2.25 15.25
N ARG A 33 2.98 -2.90 16.04
CA ARG A 33 3.52 -2.33 17.28
C ARG A 33 4.70 -1.40 17.03
N LYS A 34 5.40 -1.56 15.91
CA LYS A 34 6.57 -0.76 15.56
C LYS A 34 6.27 0.09 14.32
N PRO A 35 6.81 1.33 14.26
CA PRO A 35 6.69 2.17 13.08
C PRO A 35 7.42 1.51 11.89
N SER A 36 6.81 1.62 10.71
CA SER A 36 7.27 0.99 9.46
C SER A 36 7.80 2.00 8.42
N ASP A 37 7.87 3.29 8.76
CA ASP A 37 8.43 4.40 7.96
C ASP A 37 8.13 4.29 6.44
N PHE A 38 6.84 4.19 6.10
CA PHE A 38 6.40 4.04 4.70
C PHE A 38 6.67 5.27 3.84
N ALA A 39 7.07 6.39 4.44
CA ALA A 39 7.38 7.63 3.73
C ALA A 39 8.73 7.56 2.98
N ARG A 40 9.53 6.51 3.23
CA ARG A 40 10.79 6.27 2.51
C ARG A 40 10.56 6.13 1.02
N ARG A 41 11.37 6.85 0.23
CA ARG A 41 11.23 6.91 -1.23
C ARG A 41 11.23 5.54 -1.90
N GLU A 42 12.08 4.62 -1.44
CA GLU A 42 12.16 3.25 -1.97
C GLU A 42 10.84 2.48 -1.79
N ILE A 43 10.24 2.53 -0.59
CA ILE A 43 8.97 1.86 -0.31
C ILE A 43 7.84 2.46 -1.16
N VAL A 44 7.77 3.79 -1.24
CA VAL A 44 6.76 4.48 -2.08
C VAL A 44 6.88 4.06 -3.55
N GLN A 45 8.10 4.03 -4.08
CA GLN A 45 8.37 3.64 -5.46
C GLN A 45 8.03 2.16 -5.72
N PHE A 46 8.36 1.29 -4.77
CA PHE A 46 8.04 -0.13 -4.86
C PHE A 46 6.52 -0.36 -4.86
N ILE A 47 5.82 0.22 -3.90
CA ILE A 47 4.35 0.12 -3.79
C ILE A 47 3.69 0.63 -5.08
N LEU A 48 4.11 1.78 -5.61
CA LEU A 48 3.56 2.32 -6.86
C LEU A 48 3.76 1.37 -8.04
N SER A 49 4.96 0.82 -8.16
CA SER A 49 5.32 -0.08 -9.25
C SER A 49 4.54 -1.39 -9.17
N ALA A 50 4.44 -2.00 -7.98
CA ALA A 50 3.74 -3.26 -7.76
C ALA A 50 2.20 -3.11 -7.88
N SER A 51 1.64 -2.02 -7.36
CA SER A 51 0.19 -1.79 -7.35
C SER A 51 -0.38 -1.14 -8.61
N GLY A 52 0.48 -0.68 -9.52
CA GLY A 52 0.08 0.15 -10.66
C GLY A 52 -0.59 1.48 -10.26
N GLY A 53 -0.43 1.92 -9.00
CA GLY A 53 -1.07 3.11 -8.46
C GLY A 53 -2.58 2.95 -8.16
N LEU A 54 -3.10 1.73 -8.04
CA LEU A 54 -4.49 1.49 -7.68
C LEU A 54 -4.65 1.47 -6.16
N THR A 55 -5.61 2.24 -5.62
CA THR A 55 -5.85 2.31 -4.17
C THR A 55 -6.16 0.93 -3.57
N VAL A 56 -6.94 0.11 -4.28
CA VAL A 56 -7.29 -1.25 -3.85
C VAL A 56 -6.04 -2.11 -3.74
N GLU A 57 -5.21 -2.15 -4.79
CA GLU A 57 -3.97 -2.94 -4.80
C GLU A 57 -2.98 -2.47 -3.73
N ILE A 58 -2.82 -1.16 -3.53
CA ILE A 58 -2.00 -0.61 -2.45
C ILE A 58 -2.51 -1.11 -1.09
N SER A 59 -3.82 -1.03 -0.86
CA SER A 59 -4.41 -1.40 0.43
C SER A 59 -4.29 -2.90 0.70
N THR A 60 -4.57 -3.73 -0.31
CA THR A 60 -4.42 -5.19 -0.25
C THR A 60 -2.98 -5.58 0.05
N MET A 61 -2.02 -5.00 -0.67
CA MET A 61 -0.60 -5.27 -0.48
C MET A 61 -0.13 -4.91 0.94
N LEU A 62 -0.53 -3.75 1.46
CA LEU A 62 -0.20 -3.32 2.82
C LEU A 62 -0.81 -4.23 3.90
N ASN A 63 -2.08 -4.64 3.73
CA ASN A 63 -2.73 -5.55 4.67
C ASN A 63 -2.06 -6.92 4.70
N ASN A 64 -1.75 -7.49 3.54
CA ASN A 64 -1.06 -8.77 3.43
C ASN A 64 0.35 -8.69 4.04
N ALA A 65 1.06 -7.58 3.85
CA ALA A 65 2.38 -7.38 4.43
C ALA A 65 2.32 -7.24 5.96
N ALA A 66 1.29 -6.57 6.47
CA ALA A 66 1.09 -6.41 7.91
C ALA A 66 0.74 -7.74 8.56
N GLU A 67 -0.12 -8.53 7.93
CA GLU A 67 -0.45 -9.88 8.37
C GLU A 67 0.81 -10.76 8.44
N LEU A 68 1.65 -10.72 7.40
CA LEU A 68 2.92 -11.45 7.38
C LEU A 68 3.85 -11.00 8.51
N ALA A 69 4.03 -9.69 8.71
CA ALA A 69 4.87 -9.13 9.77
C ALA A 69 4.39 -9.52 11.18
N ILE A 70 3.08 -9.59 11.39
CA ILE A 70 2.48 -10.03 12.66
C ILE A 70 2.72 -11.53 12.87
N ARG A 71 2.50 -12.35 11.84
CA ARG A 71 2.73 -13.80 11.90
C ARG A 71 4.18 -14.17 12.16
N ASN A 72 5.12 -13.39 11.61
CA ASN A 72 6.56 -13.58 11.80
C ASN A 72 7.08 -13.02 13.14
N GLY A 73 6.31 -12.17 13.83
CA GLY A 73 6.70 -11.53 15.08
C GLY A 73 7.58 -10.29 14.91
N ASP A 74 7.80 -9.81 13.68
CA ASP A 74 8.56 -8.60 13.38
C ASP A 74 7.84 -7.35 13.88
N GLU A 75 6.51 -7.34 13.75
CA GLU A 75 5.59 -6.25 14.12
C GLU A 75 5.91 -4.91 13.44
N LEU A 76 6.59 -4.95 12.29
CA LEU A 76 6.90 -3.85 11.38
C LEU A 76 6.87 -4.35 9.92
N ILE A 77 6.55 -3.47 8.97
CA ILE A 77 6.71 -3.77 7.53
C ILE A 77 8.01 -3.16 7.02
N ASP A 78 8.81 -3.98 6.36
CA ASP A 78 10.00 -3.57 5.61
C ASP A 78 9.90 -4.06 4.14
N MET A 79 10.86 -3.73 3.30
CA MET A 79 10.90 -4.14 1.88
C MET A 79 10.76 -5.65 1.72
N THR A 80 11.38 -6.45 2.60
CA THR A 80 11.31 -7.91 2.56
C THR A 80 9.87 -8.44 2.59
N HIS A 81 9.01 -7.82 3.40
CA HIS A 81 7.59 -8.18 3.52
C HIS A 81 6.82 -7.79 2.26
N LEU A 82 7.08 -6.60 1.73
CA LEU A 82 6.44 -6.10 0.52
C LEU A 82 6.81 -6.95 -0.70
N GLU A 83 8.09 -7.33 -0.83
CA GLU A 83 8.59 -8.22 -1.88
C GLU A 83 8.03 -9.64 -1.76
N HIS A 84 7.83 -10.13 -0.53
CA HIS A 84 7.24 -11.44 -0.31
C HIS A 84 5.78 -11.47 -0.77
N VAL A 85 4.98 -10.47 -0.38
CA VAL A 85 3.57 -10.36 -0.79
C VAL A 85 3.46 -10.19 -2.31
N CYS A 86 4.28 -9.33 -2.90
CA CYS A 86 4.28 -9.11 -4.36
C CYS A 86 4.53 -10.40 -5.14
N ARG A 87 5.42 -11.27 -4.66
CA ARG A 87 5.70 -12.58 -5.28
C ARG A 87 4.58 -13.60 -5.09
N THR A 88 3.75 -13.45 -4.06
CA THR A 88 2.68 -14.40 -3.74
C THR A 88 1.38 -14.08 -4.47
N THR A 89 1.20 -12.82 -4.90
CA THR A 89 0.02 -12.33 -5.64
C THR A 89 0.20 -12.39 -7.17
N GLN A 90 1.36 -12.86 -7.65
CA GLN A 90 1.69 -13.00 -9.08
C GLN A 90 1.52 -14.45 -9.55
#